data_AF-A0A0B7CQE4-F1
#
_entry.id   AF-A0A0B7CQE4-F1
#
_cell.length_a   1.000
_cell.length_b   1.000
_cell.length_c   1.000
_cell.angle_alpha   90.00
_cell.angle_beta   90.00
_cell.angle_gamma   90.00
#
_symmetry.space_group_name_H-M   'P 1'
#
loop_
_entity.id
_entity.type
_entity.pdbx_description
1 polymer ?
#
loop_
_entity_poly.entity_id
_entity_poly.type
_entity_poly.pdbx_seq_one_letter_code
_entity_poly.pdbx_strand_id
1 'polypeptide(L)' 'MVMTDITTHRNLNPPRRHRTYPRVVKRTRHAQYRAKRATDTPTRHTGPPTITLIDKHHNMINLS' A
#
# COMPACT_ATOMS: atom_id res chain seq x y z
N MET A 1 25.25 26.78 36.39
CA MET A 1 23.84 26.45 36.68
C MET A 1 23.30 25.71 35.46
N VAL A 2 23.03 24.40 35.58
CA VAL A 2 22.55 23.59 34.45
C VAL A 2 21.05 23.79 34.32
N MET A 3 20.58 24.22 33.15
CA MET A 3 19.15 24.48 32.87
C MET A 3 18.39 23.16 32.70
N THR A 4 18.19 22.43 33.79
CA THR A 4 17.47 21.14 33.81
C THR A 4 15.97 21.29 33.57
N ASP A 5 15.41 22.49 33.73
CA ASP A 5 13.98 22.76 33.55
C ASP A 5 13.52 22.63 32.09
N ILE A 6 14.39 22.89 31.12
CA ILE A 6 14.04 22.90 29.69
C ILE A 6 13.69 21.48 29.21
N THR A 7 14.40 20.46 29.71
CA THR A 7 14.20 19.06 29.33
C THR A 7 13.18 18.32 30.20
N THR A 8 12.47 19.03 31.07
CA THR A 8 11.41 18.42 31.90
C THR A 8 10.32 17.81 31.03
N HIS A 9 9.78 16.66 31.46
CA HIS A 9 8.81 15.88 30.69
C HIS A 9 7.55 16.68 30.27
N ARG A 10 7.18 17.71 31.05
CA ARG A 10 6.09 18.66 30.72
C ARG A 10 6.37 19.52 29.48
N ASN A 11 7.64 19.76 29.18
CA ASN A 11 8.12 20.60 28.07
C ASN A 11 8.49 19.77 26.83
N LEU A 12 8.57 18.44 26.97
CA LEU A 12 8.86 17.55 25.84
C LEU A 12 7.59 17.32 25.01
N ASN A 13 7.76 17.26 23.70
CA ASN A 13 6.69 16.82 22.82
C ASN A 13 6.24 15.41 23.22
N PRO A 14 4.93 15.14 23.32
CA PRO A 14 4.44 13.82 23.67
C PRO A 14 4.94 12.80 22.63
N PRO A 15 5.18 11.54 23.05
CA PRO A 15 5.62 10.51 22.13
C PRO A 15 4.65 10.44 20.96
N ARG A 16 5.23 10.38 19.76
CA ARG A 16 4.47 10.36 18.51
C ARG A 16 3.51 9.18 18.55
N ARG A 17 2.22 9.46 18.64
CA ARG A 17 1.19 8.42 18.64
C ARG A 17 1.33 7.59 17.37
N HIS A 18 1.23 6.27 17.50
CA HIS A 18 1.06 5.40 16.34
C HIS A 18 -0.14 5.92 15.55
N ARG A 19 0.12 6.44 14.35
CA ARG A 19 -0.98 6.83 13.47
C ARG A 19 -1.68 5.53 13.12
N THR A 20 -2.91 5.33 13.59
CA THR A 20 -3.81 4.41 12.93
C THR A 20 -3.80 4.84 11.46
N TYR A 21 -3.44 3.94 10.54
CA TYR A 21 -3.35 4.24 9.12
C TYR A 21 -4.62 3.74 8.40
N PRO A 22 -5.81 4.34 8.64
CA PRO A 22 -7.06 3.86 8.05
C PRO A 22 -7.00 3.92 6.52
N ARG A 23 -6.20 4.84 5.96
CA ARG A 23 -5.98 4.94 4.51
C ARG A 23 -5.24 3.72 3.95
N VAL A 24 -4.27 3.16 4.69
CA VAL A 24 -3.54 1.95 4.29
C VAL A 24 -4.47 0.75 4.31
N VAL A 25 -5.26 0.59 5.38
CA VAL A 25 -6.26 -0.49 5.53
C VAL A 25 -7.36 -0.40 4.47
N LYS A 26 -7.81 0.80 4.10
CA LYS A 26 -8.79 0.98 3.01
C LYS A 26 -8.19 0.59 1.66
N ARG A 27 -6.97 1.04 1.35
CA ARG A 27 -6.31 0.72 0.07
C ARG A 27 -6.12 -0.78 -0.15
N THR A 28 -5.73 -1.52 0.88
CA THR A 28 -5.58 -2.98 0.78
C THR A 28 -6.93 -3.69 0.56
N ARG A 29 -8.03 -3.19 1.16
CA ARG A 29 -9.37 -3.74 0.94
C ARG A 29 -9.94 -3.49 -0.45
N HIS A 30 -9.55 -2.37 -1.09
CA HIS A 30 -10.06 -2.01 -2.42
C HIS A 30 -9.19 -2.52 -3.57
N ALA A 31 -8.03 -3.10 -3.30
CA ALA A 31 -7.20 -3.67 -4.36
C ALA A 31 -7.81 -5.00 -4.84
N GLN A 32 -8.08 -5.11 -6.15
CA GLN A 32 -8.48 -6.37 -6.77
C GLN A 32 -7.32 -7.38 -6.87
N TYR A 33 -6.09 -6.91 -6.65
CA TYR A 33 -4.89 -7.75 -6.65
C TYR A 33 -4.49 -8.10 -5.22
N ARG A 34 -4.06 -9.35 -5.04
CA ARG A 34 -3.48 -9.77 -3.78
C ARG A 34 -2.11 -9.13 -3.58
N ALA A 35 -1.79 -8.73 -2.35
CA ALA A 35 -0.44 -8.35 -1.97
C ALA A 35 0.56 -9.50 -2.26
N LYS A 36 1.78 -9.13 -2.65
CA LYS A 36 2.89 -10.07 -2.83
C LYS A 36 3.24 -10.74 -1.50
N ARG A 37 3.53 -12.04 -1.55
CA ARG A 37 4.03 -12.84 -0.42
C ARG A 37 5.42 -13.35 -0.74
N ALA A 38 6.20 -13.67 0.30
CA ALA A 38 7.54 -14.24 0.17
C ALA A 38 7.56 -15.57 -0.61
N THR A 39 6.44 -16.29 -0.64
CA THR A 39 6.27 -17.56 -1.38
C THR A 39 6.02 -17.35 -2.88
N ASP A 40 5.77 -16.13 -3.34
CA ASP A 40 5.46 -15.87 -4.74
C ASP A 40 6.75 -15.96 -5.58
N THR A 41 6.76 -16.85 -6.57
CA THR A 41 7.89 -16.97 -7.49
C THR A 41 7.78 -15.93 -8.60
N PRO A 42 8.84 -15.14 -8.89
CA PRO A 42 8.83 -14.20 -10.00
C PRO A 42 8.89 -14.95 -11.34
N THR A 43 7.75 -15.10 -12.00
CA THR A 43 7.67 -15.63 -13.36
C THR A 43 8.01 -14.54 -14.38
N ARG A 44 8.97 -14.81 -15.26
CA ARG A 44 9.24 -13.97 -16.43
C ARG A 44 8.35 -14.44 -17.58
N HIS A 45 7.66 -13.49 -18.22
CA HIS A 45 6.88 -13.75 -19.41
C HIS A 45 7.69 -13.35 -20.65
N THR A 46 7.58 -14.13 -21.72
CA THR A 46 8.36 -13.94 -22.95
C THR A 46 7.91 -12.71 -23.76
N GLY A 47 6.73 -12.18 -23.47
CA GLY A 47 6.16 -11.02 -24.15
C GLY A 47 5.28 -10.16 -23.24
N PRO A 48 4.78 -9.03 -23.75
CA PRO A 48 3.88 -8.16 -23.01
C PRO A 48 2.57 -8.90 -22.66
N PRO A 49 1.88 -8.52 -21.57
CA PRO A 49 0.61 -9.13 -21.21
C PRO A 49 -0.46 -8.81 -22.26
N THR A 50 -1.19 -9.83 -22.72
CA THR A 50 -2.40 -9.62 -23.52
C THR A 50 -3.52 -9.11 -22.61
N ILE A 51 -4.01 -7.90 -22.88
CA ILE A 51 -5.12 -7.30 -22.11
C ILE A 51 -6.42 -7.60 -22.85
N THR A 52 -7.25 -8.49 -22.29
CA THR A 52 -8.61 -8.73 -22.78
C THR A 52 -9.57 -7.76 -22.09
N LEU A 53 -10.09 -6.79 -22.83
CA LEU A 53 -11.18 -5.94 -22.34
C LEU A 53 -12.50 -6.67 -22.58
N ILE A 54 -13.19 -7.02 -21.50
CA ILE A 54 -14.54 -7.57 -21.57
C ILE A 54 -15.49 -6.37 -21.50
N ASP A 55 -16.20 -6.08 -22.60
CA ASP A 55 -17.33 -5.15 -22.54
C ASP A 55 -18.43 -5.75 -21.65
N LYS A 56 -19.24 -4.92 -20.99
CA LYS A 56 -20.37 -5.35 -20.16
C LYS A 56 -21.38 -6.24 -20.90
N HIS A 57 -21.29 -6.27 -22.24
CA HIS A 57 -22.06 -7.11 -23.16
C HIS A 57 -21.35 -8.43 -23.56
N HIS A 58 -20.29 -8.86 -22.86
CA HIS A 58 -19.52 -10.09 -23.14
C HIS A 58 -18.92 -10.18 -24.55
N ASN A 59 -18.61 -9.05 -25.19
CA ASN A 59 -17.87 -9.07 -26.44
C ASN A 59 -16.38 -8.88 -26.15
N MET A 60 -15.57 -9.90 -26.47
CA MET A 60 -14.12 -9.85 -26.27
C MET A 60 -13.47 -9.11 -27.45
N ILE A 61 -12.85 -7.96 -27.18
CA ILE A 61 -12.01 -7.27 -28.16
C ILE A 61 -10.55 -7.47 -27.75
N ASN A 62 -9.77 -8.09 -28.63
CA ASN A 62 -8.32 -8.19 -28.47
C ASN A 62 -7.67 -6.89 -28.94
N LEU A 63 -6.89 -6.26 -28.07
CA LEU A 63 -6.02 -5.13 -28.43
C LEU A 63 -4.59 -5.66 -28.59
N SER A 64 -4.04 -5.58 -29.80
CA SER A 64 -2.62 -5.90 -30.08
C SER A 64 -1.74 -4.67 -29.92
#